data_AF-A0AAX2DR56-F1
#
_entry.id   AF-A0AAX2DR56-F1
#
_cell.length_a   1.000
_cell.length_b   1.000
_cell.length_c   1.000
_cell.angle_alpha   90.00
_cell.angle_beta   90.00
_cell.angle_gamma   90.00
#
_symmetry.space_group_name_H-M   'P 1'
#
loop_
_entity.id
_entity.type
_entity.pdbx_description
1 polymer ?
#
loop_
_entity_poly.entity_id
_entity_poly.type
_entity_poly.pdbx_seq_one_letter_code
_entity_poly.pdbx_strand_id
1 'polypeptide(L)'
;MAYYSYFLTSNLCNPLIYFWWNSHVRIHDNLDSNITWHKMVLDSGDYTAKVGTANIDQLMADNVPRDSFDSEFVGINWLYILFSTPVAFAMNQLITRLFAFLGLFLWARDYLIKDKKYLVPLYFVSLAFALTPYWPSRMLSTLGMPLAL
;
A
#
# COMPACT_ATOMS: atom_id res chain seq x y z
N MET A 1 3.02 -28.11 -14.13
CA MET A 1 3.61 -27.20 -13.13
C MET A 1 3.17 -25.73 -13.27
N ALA A 2 2.79 -25.24 -14.46
CA ALA A 2 2.29 -23.87 -14.63
C ALA A 2 0.92 -23.59 -13.97
N TYR A 3 0.03 -24.59 -13.90
CA TYR A 3 -1.33 -24.42 -13.37
C TYR A 3 -1.40 -24.19 -11.84
N TYR A 4 -0.46 -24.74 -11.07
CA TYR A 4 -0.42 -24.54 -9.62
C TYR A 4 0.08 -23.14 -9.22
N SER A 5 0.96 -22.54 -10.04
CA SER A 5 1.44 -21.18 -9.82
C SER A 5 0.33 -20.16 -10.04
N TYR A 6 -0.53 -20.36 -11.06
CA TYR A 6 -1.73 -19.55 -11.28
C TYR A 6 -2.78 -19.72 -10.17
N PHE A 7 -2.91 -20.92 -9.60
CA PHE A 7 -3.85 -21.18 -8.51
C PHE A 7 -3.42 -20.53 -7.19
N LEU A 8 -2.11 -20.47 -6.92
CA LEU A 8 -1.57 -19.78 -5.75
C LEU A 8 -1.51 -18.25 -5.93
N THR A 9 -1.30 -17.73 -7.14
CA THR A 9 -1.35 -16.27 -7.38
C THR A 9 -2.77 -15.73 -7.45
N SER A 10 -3.74 -16.52 -7.90
CA SER A 10 -5.17 -16.15 -7.90
C SER A 10 -5.79 -16.11 -6.51
N ASN A 11 -5.50 -17.04 -5.61
CA ASN A 11 -6.10 -17.03 -4.26
C ASN A 11 -5.52 -15.97 -3.30
N LEU A 12 -4.56 -15.18 -3.79
CA LEU A 12 -3.60 -14.42 -3.01
C LEU A 12 -3.52 -12.96 -3.46
N CYS A 13 -3.96 -12.69 -4.70
CA CYS A 13 -4.69 -11.47 -5.01
C CYS A 13 -5.87 -11.37 -4.04
N ASN A 14 -5.61 -10.70 -2.92
CA ASN A 14 -6.52 -10.07 -1.99
C ASN A 14 -8.01 -10.19 -2.40
N PRO A 15 -8.93 -10.68 -1.54
CA PRO A 15 -10.36 -10.76 -1.86
C PRO A 15 -10.94 -9.45 -2.42
N LEU A 16 -10.31 -8.30 -2.18
CA LEU A 16 -10.56 -7.02 -2.87
C LEU A 16 -10.52 -7.06 -4.40
N ILE A 17 -9.60 -7.80 -5.02
CA ILE A 17 -9.47 -7.83 -6.49
C ILE A 17 -10.55 -8.75 -7.10
N TYR A 18 -10.90 -9.84 -6.41
CA TYR A 18 -11.91 -10.79 -6.88
C TYR A 18 -13.34 -10.37 -6.58
N PHE A 19 -13.58 -9.86 -5.37
CA PHE A 19 -14.92 -9.47 -4.93
C PHE A 19 -15.19 -7.99 -5.14
N TRP A 20 -14.17 -7.16 -5.45
CA TRP A 20 -14.30 -5.71 -5.64
C TRP A 20 -15.12 -5.10 -4.50
N TRP A 21 -16.35 -4.68 -4.82
CA TRP A 21 -17.33 -4.04 -3.94
C TRP A 21 -17.92 -4.97 -2.87
N ASN A 22 -17.84 -6.29 -3.06
CA ASN A 22 -18.34 -7.30 -2.13
C ASN A 22 -17.23 -7.89 -1.24
N SER A 23 -16.03 -7.33 -1.30
CA SER A 23 -14.92 -7.81 -0.49
C SER A 23 -15.07 -7.35 0.97
N HIS A 24 -15.01 -8.30 1.90
CA HIS A 24 -14.97 -7.96 3.32
C HIS A 24 -13.54 -7.53 3.68
N VAL A 25 -13.30 -6.22 3.75
CA VAL A 25 -12.04 -5.65 4.19
C VAL A 25 -12.11 -5.39 5.68
N ARG A 26 -11.16 -5.95 6.43
CA ARG A 26 -10.96 -5.57 7.83
C ARG A 26 -10.23 -4.24 7.87
N ILE A 27 -10.99 -3.16 7.98
CA ILE A 27 -10.46 -1.79 7.99
C ILE A 27 -10.00 -1.40 9.43
N HIS A 28 -10.45 -2.11 10.48
CA HIS A 28 -10.05 -1.89 11.88
C HIS A 28 -10.03 -0.38 12.24
N ASP A 29 -8.98 0.07 12.92
CA ASP A 29 -8.70 1.46 13.31
C ASP A 29 -8.47 2.42 12.13
N ASN A 30 -8.44 1.93 10.89
CA ASN A 30 -8.26 2.77 9.70
C ASN A 30 -9.59 3.33 9.17
N LEU A 31 -10.73 2.86 9.68
CA LEU A 31 -12.04 3.23 9.15
C LEU A 31 -12.42 4.63 9.61
N ASP A 32 -12.10 4.97 10.84
CA ASP A 32 -12.30 6.27 11.48
C ASP A 32 -11.05 7.16 11.47
N SER A 33 -9.90 6.66 11.00
CA SER A 33 -8.66 7.43 10.84
C SER A 33 -8.19 7.54 9.38
N ASN A 34 -7.23 6.73 8.94
CA ASN A 34 -6.45 6.94 7.71
C ASN A 34 -7.29 7.12 6.44
N ILE A 35 -8.28 6.27 6.20
CA ILE A 35 -9.11 6.38 4.99
C ILE A 35 -9.98 7.64 5.06
N THR A 36 -10.54 7.92 6.23
CA THR A 36 -11.39 9.10 6.47
C THR A 36 -10.57 10.38 6.36
N TRP A 37 -9.34 10.41 6.87
CA TRP A 37 -8.41 11.52 6.77
C TRP A 37 -8.05 11.84 5.32
N HIS A 38 -7.70 10.84 4.50
CA HIS A 38 -7.46 11.07 3.07
C HIS A 38 -8.68 11.68 2.38
N LYS A 39 -9.89 11.23 2.76
CA LYS A 39 -11.14 11.74 2.20
C LYS A 39 -11.44 13.17 2.66
N MET A 40 -11.23 13.51 3.93
CA MET A 40 -11.42 14.87 4.45
C MET A 40 -10.51 15.88 3.76
N VAL A 41 -9.22 15.55 3.62
CA VAL A 41 -8.25 16.41 2.92
C VAL A 41 -8.60 16.55 1.44
N LEU A 42 -9.09 15.47 0.80
CA LEU A 42 -9.52 15.51 -0.60
C LEU A 42 -10.76 16.41 -0.78
N ASP A 43 -11.76 16.22 0.09
CA ASP A 43 -13.03 16.93 0.03
C ASP A 43 -12.87 18.43 0.38
N SER A 44 -11.83 18.81 1.15
CA SER A 44 -11.53 20.23 1.43
C SER A 44 -10.89 20.98 0.26
N GLY A 45 -10.28 20.28 -0.70
CA GLY A 45 -9.53 20.88 -1.82
C GLY A 45 -8.17 21.47 -1.44
N ASP A 46 -7.79 21.47 -0.16
CA ASP A 46 -6.55 22.08 0.36
C ASP A 46 -5.38 21.10 0.43
N TYR A 47 -5.33 20.14 -0.50
CA TYR A 47 -4.32 19.07 -0.47
C TYR A 47 -2.88 19.59 -0.54
N THR A 48 -2.63 20.57 -1.41
CA THR A 48 -1.33 21.24 -1.63
C THR A 48 -1.29 22.63 -1.00
N ALA A 49 -2.11 22.89 0.01
CA ALA A 49 -2.08 24.16 0.71
C ALA A 49 -0.70 24.37 1.36
N LYS A 50 -0.28 25.63 1.47
CA LYS A 50 0.98 25.96 2.14
C LYS A 50 0.86 25.63 3.63
N VAL A 51 1.98 25.23 4.22
CA VAL A 51 2.09 24.98 5.66
C VAL A 51 1.54 26.17 6.44
N GLY A 52 0.65 25.90 7.38
CA GLY A 52 0.02 26.87 8.27
C GLY A 52 -1.06 27.76 7.64
N THR A 53 -1.50 27.49 6.40
CA THR A 53 -2.45 28.38 5.68
C THR A 53 -3.87 27.85 5.55
N ALA A 54 -4.09 26.55 5.72
CA ALA A 54 -5.38 25.92 5.52
C ALA A 54 -5.83 25.16 6.77
N ASN A 55 -7.15 25.11 6.97
CA ASN A 55 -7.79 24.29 7.98
C ASN A 55 -8.82 23.40 7.29
N ILE A 56 -8.97 22.17 7.79
CA ILE A 56 -9.90 21.16 7.30
C ILE A 56 -11.00 20.99 8.33
N ASP A 57 -12.24 21.11 7.88
CA ASP A 57 -13.42 20.93 8.72
C ASP A 57 -13.52 19.49 9.23
N GLN A 58 -13.87 19.32 10.51
CA GLN A 58 -14.04 18.01 11.12
C GLN A 58 -15.21 17.95 12.11
N LEU A 59 -15.64 16.73 12.43
CA LEU A 59 -16.78 16.51 13.32
C LEU A 59 -16.48 16.86 14.80
N MET A 60 -15.25 16.65 15.27
CA MET A 60 -14.93 16.71 16.72
C MET A 60 -14.53 18.09 17.25
N ALA A 61 -13.92 18.93 16.41
CA ALA A 61 -13.60 20.30 16.77
C ALA A 61 -13.55 21.10 15.47
N ASP A 62 -14.63 21.84 15.19
CA ASP A 62 -14.97 22.65 14.00
C ASP A 62 -13.98 22.57 12.81
N ASN A 63 -12.72 22.93 13.03
CA ASN A 63 -11.64 22.72 12.08
C ASN A 63 -10.32 22.23 12.73
N VAL A 64 -9.45 21.64 11.91
CA VAL A 64 -8.08 21.22 12.26
C VAL A 64 -7.11 21.78 11.23
N PRO A 65 -5.90 22.24 11.63
CA PRO A 65 -4.88 22.64 10.67
C PRO A 65 -4.58 21.54 9.65
N ARG A 66 -4.48 21.89 8.36
CA ARG A 66 -4.11 20.97 7.27
C ARG A 66 -2.82 20.18 7.59
N ASP A 67 -1.91 20.81 8.30
CA ASP A 67 -0.62 20.27 8.72
C ASP A 67 -0.72 19.08 9.70
N SER A 68 -1.92 18.81 10.24
CA SER A 68 -2.18 17.66 11.12
C SER A 68 -2.38 16.35 10.35
N PHE A 69 -2.50 16.42 9.03
CA PHE A 69 -2.70 15.29 8.13
C PHE A 69 -1.43 15.02 7.29
N ASP A 70 -1.37 13.85 6.63
CA ASP A 70 -0.22 13.49 5.80
C ASP A 70 0.12 14.56 4.75
N SER A 71 1.42 14.74 4.52
CA SER A 71 1.94 15.68 3.53
C SER A 71 1.57 15.26 2.10
N GLU A 72 1.51 16.25 1.22
CA GLU A 72 1.39 16.10 -0.23
C GLU A 72 2.48 15.23 -0.87
N PHE A 73 3.63 15.06 -0.20
CA PHE A 73 4.73 14.20 -0.66
C PHE A 73 4.53 12.71 -0.35
N VAL A 74 3.49 12.34 0.40
CA VAL A 74 3.17 10.95 0.69
C VAL A 74 2.46 10.32 -0.50
N GLY A 75 3.09 9.33 -1.14
CA GLY A 75 2.59 8.71 -2.37
C GLY A 75 1.20 8.08 -2.26
N ILE A 76 0.78 7.62 -1.08
CA ILE A 76 -0.53 6.97 -0.89
C ILE A 76 -1.67 7.94 -1.14
N ASN A 77 -1.48 9.19 -0.74
CA ASN A 77 -2.48 10.24 -0.84
C ASN A 77 -2.85 10.50 -2.31
N TRP A 78 -1.86 10.47 -3.21
CA TRP A 78 -2.09 10.61 -4.64
C TRP A 78 -2.96 9.49 -5.21
N LEU A 79 -2.85 8.27 -4.69
CA LEU A 79 -3.76 7.19 -5.10
C LEU A 79 -5.20 7.51 -4.71
N TYR A 80 -5.43 8.09 -3.53
CA TYR A 80 -6.75 8.50 -3.06
C TYR A 80 -7.31 9.75 -3.77
N ILE A 81 -6.45 10.61 -4.30
CA ILE A 81 -6.85 11.73 -5.16
C ILE A 81 -7.28 11.25 -6.54
N LEU A 82 -6.53 10.31 -7.12
CA LEU A 82 -6.72 9.88 -8.51
C LEU A 82 -7.78 8.79 -8.67
N PHE A 83 -8.05 8.02 -7.61
CA PHE A 83 -8.93 6.85 -7.67
C PHE A 83 -9.93 6.82 -6.51
N SER A 84 -11.04 6.10 -6.69
CA SER A 84 -11.99 5.85 -5.60
C SER A 84 -11.32 5.06 -4.48
N THR A 85 -11.79 5.25 -3.23
CA THR A 85 -11.25 4.60 -2.03
C THR A 85 -10.97 3.11 -2.19
N PRO A 86 -11.87 2.25 -2.74
CA PRO A 86 -11.58 0.83 -2.91
C PRO A 86 -10.45 0.56 -3.92
N VAL A 87 -10.41 1.34 -5.00
CA VAL A 87 -9.39 1.21 -6.06
C VAL A 87 -8.05 1.70 -5.56
N ALA A 88 -7.99 2.86 -4.91
CA ALA A 88 -6.78 3.40 -4.30
C ALA A 88 -6.17 2.41 -3.29
N PHE A 89 -7.01 1.82 -2.43
CA PHE A 89 -6.59 0.82 -1.45
C PHE A 89 -6.05 -0.46 -2.12
N ALA A 90 -6.73 -0.97 -3.15
CA ALA A 90 -6.27 -2.13 -3.91
C ALA A 90 -4.95 -1.86 -4.66
N MET A 91 -4.83 -0.68 -5.28
CA MET A 91 -3.61 -0.26 -5.99
C MET A 91 -2.42 -0.11 -5.04
N ASN A 92 -2.61 0.53 -3.89
CA ASN A 92 -1.57 0.62 -2.86
C ASN A 92 -1.07 -0.78 -2.45
N GLN A 93 -2.01 -1.69 -2.26
CA GLN A 93 -1.71 -3.08 -1.92
C GLN A 93 -0.95 -3.82 -3.03
N LEU A 94 -1.30 -3.59 -4.29
CA LEU A 94 -0.61 -4.18 -5.41
C LEU A 94 0.82 -3.63 -5.54
N ILE A 95 0.95 -2.30 -5.54
CA ILE A 95 2.24 -1.59 -5.66
C ILE A 95 3.20 -2.06 -4.57
N THR A 96 2.76 -2.06 -3.30
CA THR A 96 3.62 -2.44 -2.17
C THR A 96 4.14 -3.88 -2.32
N ARG A 97 3.29 -4.82 -2.75
CA ARG A 97 3.68 -6.23 -2.91
C ARG A 97 4.59 -6.46 -4.10
N LEU A 98 4.36 -5.76 -5.20
CA LEU A 98 5.25 -5.81 -6.37
C LEU A 98 6.67 -5.36 -5.98
N PHE A 99 6.79 -4.24 -5.28
CA PHE A 99 8.09 -3.74 -4.83
C PHE A 99 8.70 -4.57 -3.69
N ALA A 100 7.90 -5.18 -2.82
CA ALA A 100 8.39 -6.13 -1.82
C ALA A 100 9.02 -7.37 -2.48
N PHE A 101 8.35 -7.92 -3.50
CA PHE A 101 8.85 -9.05 -4.29
C PHE A 101 10.14 -8.67 -5.02
N LEU A 102 10.10 -7.57 -5.78
CA LEU A 102 11.24 -7.12 -6.58
C LEU A 102 12.43 -6.75 -5.69
N GLY A 103 12.20 -6.02 -4.61
CA GLY A 103 13.24 -5.64 -3.66
C GLY A 103 13.98 -6.86 -3.13
N LEU A 104 13.25 -7.81 -2.54
CA LEU A 104 13.90 -8.99 -1.96
C LEU A 104 14.56 -9.88 -3.03
N PHE A 105 13.90 -10.07 -4.18
CA PHE A 105 14.44 -10.90 -5.25
C PHE A 105 15.73 -10.31 -5.84
N LEU A 106 15.73 -9.02 -6.19
CA LEU A 106 16.89 -8.35 -6.81
C LEU A 106 18.03 -8.25 -5.80
N TRP A 107 17.76 -7.76 -4.59
CA TRP A 107 18.76 -7.61 -3.55
C TRP A 107 19.43 -8.94 -3.20
N ALA A 108 18.64 -9.98 -2.92
CA ALA A 108 19.21 -11.28 -2.55
C ALA A 108 19.93 -11.94 -3.72
N ARG A 109 19.44 -11.80 -4.96
CA ARG A 109 20.12 -12.33 -6.15
C ARG A 109 21.48 -11.66 -6.37
N ASP A 110 21.54 -10.35 -6.21
CA ASP A 110 22.73 -9.57 -6.58
C ASP A 110 23.80 -9.57 -5.49
N TYR A 111 23.39 -9.62 -4.21
CA TYR A 111 24.33 -9.48 -3.08
C TYR A 111 24.50 -10.75 -2.23
N LEU A 112 23.48 -11.60 -2.12
CA LEU A 112 23.48 -12.72 -1.15
C LEU A 112 23.66 -14.09 -1.80
N ILE A 113 22.99 -14.34 -2.92
CA ILE A 113 22.86 -15.65 -3.57
C ILE A 113 23.65 -15.68 -4.88
N LYS A 114 24.88 -16.19 -4.82
CA LYS A 114 25.78 -16.27 -5.99
C LYS A 114 25.58 -17.52 -6.85
N ASP A 115 25.04 -18.59 -6.26
CA ASP A 115 24.83 -19.86 -6.95
C ASP A 115 23.45 -19.92 -7.60
N LYS A 116 23.43 -20.15 -8.92
CA LYS A 116 22.21 -20.19 -9.73
C LYS A 116 21.22 -21.27 -9.30
N LYS A 117 21.66 -22.34 -8.64
CA LYS A 117 20.75 -23.41 -8.16
C LYS A 117 19.71 -22.92 -7.15
N TYR A 118 19.99 -21.80 -6.48
CA TYR A 118 19.10 -21.21 -5.48
C TYR A 118 18.14 -20.17 -6.05
N LEU A 119 18.17 -19.86 -7.35
CA LEU A 119 17.28 -18.86 -7.95
C LEU A 119 15.79 -19.24 -7.86
N VAL A 120 15.48 -20.53 -8.02
CA VAL A 120 14.10 -21.02 -7.89
C VAL A 120 13.61 -20.91 -6.44
N PRO A 121 14.33 -21.43 -5.41
CA PRO A 121 14.00 -21.17 -4.02
C PRO A 121 13.87 -19.68 -3.69
N LEU A 122 14.78 -18.84 -4.20
CA LEU A 122 14.75 -17.40 -3.97
C LEU A 122 13.46 -16.77 -4.51
N TYR A 123 13.02 -17.15 -5.71
CA TYR A 123 11.75 -16.69 -6.27
C TYR A 123 10.58 -16.96 -5.31
N PHE A 124 10.50 -18.18 -4.76
CA PHE A 124 9.43 -18.54 -3.82
C PHE A 124 9.56 -17.83 -2.47
N VAL A 125 10.77 -17.59 -1.98
CA VAL A 125 11.02 -16.82 -0.76
C VAL A 125 10.60 -15.36 -0.95
N SER A 126 10.98 -14.73 -2.06
CA SER A 126 10.56 -13.37 -2.42
C SER A 126 9.04 -13.27 -2.58
N LEU A 127 8.43 -14.29 -3.17
CA LEU A 127 6.98 -14.38 -3.27
C LEU A 127 6.36 -14.48 -1.88
N ALA A 128 6.79 -15.41 -1.03
CA ALA A 128 6.27 -15.56 0.33
C ALA A 128 6.40 -14.26 1.16
N PHE A 129 7.53 -13.56 1.04
CA PHE A 129 7.76 -12.27 1.70
C PHE A 129 6.76 -11.20 1.25
N ALA A 130 6.56 -11.06 -0.06
CA ALA A 130 5.63 -10.09 -0.64
C ALA A 130 4.16 -10.31 -0.21
N LEU A 131 3.85 -11.48 0.35
CA LEU A 131 2.50 -11.89 0.71
C LEU A 131 2.26 -11.86 2.21
N THR A 132 3.28 -11.49 2.97
CA THR A 132 3.13 -11.29 4.41
C THR A 132 2.06 -10.21 4.69
N PRO A 133 1.24 -10.40 5.73
CA PRO A 133 0.37 -9.34 6.21
C PRO A 133 1.20 -8.12 6.60
N TYR A 134 0.77 -6.93 6.19
CA TYR A 134 1.40 -5.67 6.55
C TYR A 134 0.34 -4.58 6.71
N TRP A 135 0.75 -3.44 7.28
CA TRP A 135 -0.13 -2.29 7.46
C TRP A 135 -0.15 -1.38 6.21
N PRO A 136 -1.27 -1.30 5.46
CA PRO A 136 -1.30 -0.64 4.16
C PRO A 136 -1.04 0.86 4.20
N SER A 137 -1.40 1.55 5.28
CA SER A 137 -1.29 3.02 5.37
C SER A 137 0.16 3.52 5.23
N ARG A 138 1.15 2.68 5.53
CA ARG A 138 2.57 3.02 5.43
C ARG A 138 3.25 2.60 4.11
N MET A 139 2.52 2.03 3.17
CA MET A 139 3.00 1.60 1.84
C MET A 139 4.38 0.90 1.89
N LEU A 140 5.32 1.35 1.04
CA LEU A 140 6.68 0.85 0.86
C LEU A 140 7.57 0.98 2.09
N SER A 141 7.25 1.85 3.05
CA SER A 141 8.07 1.96 4.27
C SER A 141 7.99 0.72 5.17
N THR A 142 7.05 -0.20 4.90
CA THR A 142 6.95 -1.48 5.60
C THR A 142 7.69 -2.59 4.86
N LEU A 143 7.21 -2.97 3.67
CA LEU A 143 7.74 -4.11 2.91
C LEU A 143 8.73 -3.74 1.79
N GLY A 144 8.90 -2.45 1.49
CA GLY A 144 9.78 -1.97 0.43
C GLY A 144 11.26 -1.87 0.85
N MET A 145 11.59 -2.10 2.12
CA MET A 145 12.95 -1.96 2.65
C MET A 145 14.02 -2.74 1.85
N PRO A 146 13.80 -3.99 1.40
CA PRO A 146 14.82 -4.73 0.66
C PRO A 146 15.21 -4.07 -0.67
N LEU A 147 14.37 -3.21 -1.26
CA LEU A 147 14.71 -2.49 -2.48
C LEU A 147 15.66 -1.30 -2.22
N ALA A 148 15.67 -0.78 -0.99
CA ALA A 148 16.50 0.35 -0.60
C ALA A 148 17.90 -0.07 -0.11
N LEU A 149 18.11 -1.38 0.09
CA LEU A 149 19.36 -2.00 0.53
C LEU A 149 20.16 -2.51 -0.67
#